data_AF-A0A0P4WBF6-F1
#
_entry.id   AF-A0A0P4WBF6-F1
#
_cell.length_a   1.000
_cell.length_b   1.000
_cell.length_c   1.000
_cell.angle_alpha   90.00
_cell.angle_beta   90.00
_cell.angle_gamma   90.00
#
_symmetry.space_group_name_H-M   'P 1'
#
loop_
_entity.id
_entity.type
_entity.pdbx_description
1 polymer ?
#
loop_
_entity_poly.entity_id
_entity_poly.type
_entity_poly.pdbx_seq_one_letter_code
_entity_poly.pdbx_strand_id
1 'polypeptide(L)'
;MQVVNMTMQSPPSLTRKILLSSEGFSPIPVIKILKTYYDWIPRNLSALPLTFNRSALVVGDTEILTFDGVLLRMPRSSCKVLLASVPDVVSVYMSHPQPSGAPEVTLQAGSTKAIIKPNMEVDVNGRQVHGRQTVGDVVIEVNPHYVTLVSPMLGVQLMKEERVVMVNASTWVFNHTRGLLGLYDNERANDRMMSNGRNASSLHDLVNSWQENPSCSTPQITPIDPTHVPVKESVLCDFLFFQMKPCMPVVSPKPFIQSCLIQSRPFEVAHSYQSFCRTQGVMFPLSIF
;
A
#
# COMPACT_ATOMS: atom_id res chain seq x y z
N MET A 1 39.09 -33.82 3.62
CA MET A 1 38.69 -32.57 4.30
C MET A 1 37.55 -31.95 3.52
N GLN A 2 36.31 -32.09 4.01
CA GLN A 2 35.17 -31.36 3.47
C GLN A 2 35.20 -29.95 4.07
N VAL A 3 35.30 -28.94 3.20
CA VAL A 3 35.16 -27.54 3.60
C VAL A 3 33.67 -27.26 3.69
N VAL A 4 33.17 -27.14 4.92
CA VAL A 4 31.81 -26.69 5.20
C VAL A 4 31.73 -25.23 4.77
N ASN A 5 31.04 -24.96 3.67
CA ASN A 5 30.76 -23.61 3.21
C ASN A 5 29.62 -23.06 4.09
N MET A 6 29.98 -22.45 5.22
CA MET A 6 29.03 -21.76 6.09
C MET A 6 28.69 -20.41 5.44
N THR A 7 27.53 -20.33 4.81
CA THR A 7 26.93 -19.04 4.46
C THR A 7 26.61 -18.30 5.76
N MET A 8 27.34 -17.21 6.05
CA MET A 8 27.01 -16.30 7.14
C MET A 8 25.67 -15.64 6.84
N GLN A 9 24.60 -16.21 7.37
CA GLN A 9 23.32 -15.52 7.54
C GLN A 9 23.58 -14.31 8.43
N SER A 10 23.49 -13.09 7.89
CA SER A 10 23.40 -11.93 8.75
C SER A 10 21.95 -11.84 9.26
N PRO A 11 21.69 -12.03 10.57
CA PRO A 11 20.38 -11.74 11.12
C PRO A 11 20.06 -10.26 10.86
N PRO A 12 18.77 -9.87 10.71
CA PRO A 12 18.42 -8.46 10.64
C PRO A 12 19.05 -7.74 11.82
N SER A 13 19.69 -6.59 11.55
CA SER A 13 20.34 -5.76 12.56
C SER A 13 19.39 -5.55 13.74
N LEU A 14 19.89 -5.42 14.97
CA LEU A 14 19.06 -5.13 16.14
C LEU A 14 18.16 -3.91 15.86
N THR A 15 18.70 -2.93 15.15
CA THR A 15 17.98 -1.76 14.64
C THR A 15 16.81 -2.14 13.74
N ARG A 16 17.03 -2.99 12.73
CA ARG A 16 15.96 -3.48 11.83
C ARG A 16 14.89 -4.26 12.58
N LYS A 17 15.26 -5.09 13.56
CA LYS A 17 14.29 -5.75 14.44
C LYS A 17 13.47 -4.74 15.22
N ILE A 18 14.10 -3.70 15.78
CA ILE A 18 13.40 -2.61 16.49
C ILE A 18 12.44 -1.86 15.55
N LEU A 19 12.89 -1.48 14.34
CA LEU A 19 12.08 -0.76 13.35
C LEU A 19 10.86 -1.59 12.89
N LEU A 20 11.05 -2.89 12.64
CA LEU A 20 9.99 -3.81 12.21
C LEU A 20 9.11 -4.30 13.38
N SER A 21 9.60 -4.25 14.62
CA SER A 21 8.83 -4.59 15.84
C SER A 21 7.96 -3.45 16.36
N SER A 22 7.87 -2.33 15.64
CA SER A 22 7.00 -1.19 16.01
C SER A 22 5.51 -1.57 16.10
N GLU A 23 5.10 -2.72 15.56
CA GLU A 23 3.77 -3.32 15.81
C GLU A 23 3.59 -3.88 17.24
N GLY A 24 4.68 -4.05 18.00
CA GLY A 24 4.70 -4.67 19.34
C GLY A 24 4.95 -3.71 20.52
N PHE A 25 5.25 -2.44 20.28
CA PHE A 25 5.49 -1.43 21.32
C PHE A 25 4.51 -0.27 21.20
N SER A 26 3.21 -0.58 21.27
CA SER A 26 2.28 0.42 21.81
C SER A 26 2.56 0.49 23.32
N PRO A 27 2.96 1.64 23.89
CA PRO A 27 3.22 1.77 25.33
C PRO A 27 1.98 1.46 26.17
N ILE A 28 0.81 1.45 25.53
CA ILE A 28 -0.47 1.08 26.10
C ILE A 28 -0.96 -0.18 25.38
N PRO A 29 -1.23 -1.29 26.10
CA PRO A 29 -1.89 -2.46 25.53
C PRO A 29 -3.15 -2.07 24.78
N VAL A 30 -3.40 -2.65 23.60
CA VAL A 30 -4.59 -2.34 22.79
C VAL A 30 -5.89 -2.51 23.60
N ILE A 31 -5.93 -3.50 24.50
CA ILE A 31 -7.06 -3.70 25.42
C ILE A 31 -7.29 -2.50 26.36
N LYS A 32 -6.22 -1.84 26.82
CA LYS A 32 -6.31 -0.63 27.64
C LYS A 32 -6.73 0.57 26.79
N ILE A 33 -6.25 0.68 25.55
CA ILE A 33 -6.69 1.74 24.63
C ILE A 33 -8.19 1.60 24.34
N LEU A 34 -8.64 0.39 24.00
CA LEU A 34 -10.05 0.08 23.77
C LEU A 34 -10.88 0.32 25.03
N LYS A 35 -10.40 -0.11 26.20
CA LYS A 35 -11.06 0.13 27.48
C LYS A 35 -11.18 1.63 27.77
N THR A 36 -10.11 2.40 27.65
CA THR A 36 -10.13 3.86 27.82
C THR A 36 -11.10 4.52 26.83
N TYR A 37 -11.12 4.07 25.58
CA TYR A 37 -12.07 4.53 24.56
C TYR A 37 -13.52 4.27 24.99
N TYR A 38 -13.85 3.05 25.41
CA TYR A 38 -15.20 2.67 25.85
C TYR A 38 -15.58 3.30 27.20
N ASP A 39 -14.62 3.57 28.08
CA ASP A 39 -14.85 4.23 29.38
C ASP A 39 -15.09 5.74 29.22
N TRP A 40 -14.54 6.37 28.18
CA TRP A 40 -14.62 7.82 27.96
C TRP A 40 -15.74 8.25 27.00
N ILE A 41 -16.25 7.33 26.17
CA ILE A 41 -17.36 7.63 25.26
C ILE A 41 -18.71 7.57 25.99
N PRO A 42 -19.59 8.57 25.83
CA PRO A 42 -20.93 8.54 26.40
C PRO A 42 -21.70 7.29 25.93
N ARG A 43 -22.42 6.62 26.84
CA ARG A 43 -23.21 5.42 26.51
C ARG A 43 -24.27 5.62 25.41
N ASN A 44 -24.60 6.88 25.07
CA ASN A 44 -25.49 7.23 23.95
C ASN A 44 -24.78 7.35 22.58
N LEU A 45 -23.44 7.36 22.55
CA LEU A 45 -22.62 7.32 21.34
C LEU A 45 -22.15 5.89 20.99
N SER A 46 -22.52 4.87 21.76
CA SER A 46 -22.14 3.46 21.54
C SER A 46 -22.67 2.85 20.23
N ALA A 47 -23.45 3.61 19.45
CA ALA A 47 -23.95 3.23 18.14
C ALA A 47 -23.12 3.78 16.97
N LEU A 48 -22.06 4.56 17.21
CA LEU A 48 -21.08 4.83 16.17
C LEU A 48 -20.16 3.61 16.09
N PRO A 49 -20.24 2.77 15.04
CA PRO A 49 -19.22 1.75 14.85
C PRO A 49 -17.88 2.49 14.81
N LEU A 50 -16.91 2.01 15.59
CA LEU A 50 -15.50 2.34 15.35
C LEU A 50 -15.28 2.15 13.84
N THR A 51 -15.10 3.25 13.11
CA THR A 51 -14.83 3.18 11.68
C THR A 51 -13.38 2.73 11.54
N PHE A 52 -13.17 1.43 11.44
CA PHE A 52 -11.86 0.81 11.19
C PHE A 52 -11.46 0.95 9.72
N ASN A 53 -11.72 2.09 9.08
CA ASN A 53 -11.32 2.29 7.70
C ASN A 53 -9.83 1.95 7.58
N ARG A 54 -9.51 1.01 6.69
CA ARG A 54 -8.14 0.55 6.49
C ARG A 54 -7.62 1.03 5.16
N SER A 55 -6.34 1.33 5.14
CA SER A 55 -5.63 1.76 3.96
C SER A 55 -4.63 0.67 3.57
N ALA A 56 -4.69 0.26 2.31
CA ALA A 56 -3.64 -0.50 1.66
C ALA A 56 -2.81 0.45 0.79
N LEU A 57 -1.54 0.12 0.58
CA LEU A 57 -0.58 0.99 -0.10
C LEU A 57 0.10 0.25 -1.24
N VAL A 58 0.33 0.96 -2.35
CA VAL A 58 1.32 0.62 -3.36
C VAL A 58 2.37 1.71 -3.37
N VAL A 59 3.60 1.38 -2.96
CA VAL A 59 4.72 2.32 -2.83
C VAL A 59 5.74 2.04 -3.90
N GLY A 60 6.21 3.11 -4.56
CA GLY A 60 7.24 2.99 -5.60
C GLY A 60 6.79 2.11 -6.76
N ASP A 61 5.48 2.05 -7.00
CA ASP A 61 4.81 1.31 -8.08
C ASP A 61 4.78 -0.23 -7.96
N THR A 62 5.55 -0.82 -7.03
CA THR A 62 5.73 -2.27 -6.95
C THR A 62 5.49 -2.86 -5.58
N GLU A 63 5.80 -2.14 -4.49
CA GLU A 63 5.74 -2.67 -3.14
C GLU A 63 4.35 -2.47 -2.54
N ILE A 64 3.65 -3.58 -2.28
CA ILE A 64 2.27 -3.58 -1.80
C ILE A 64 2.26 -3.85 -0.31
N LEU A 65 1.53 -3.03 0.44
CA LEU A 65 1.06 -3.36 1.78
C LEU A 65 -0.46 -3.57 1.71
N THR A 66 -0.92 -4.79 1.95
CA THR A 66 -2.34 -5.17 1.95
C THR A 66 -3.09 -4.52 3.12
N PHE A 67 -4.42 -4.63 3.11
CA PHE A 67 -5.26 -4.10 4.21
C PHE A 67 -4.90 -4.72 5.56
N ASP A 68 -4.48 -5.99 5.58
CA ASP A 68 -4.17 -6.74 6.81
C ASP A 68 -2.67 -6.74 7.16
N GLY A 69 -1.87 -6.01 6.36
CA GLY A 69 -0.47 -5.67 6.66
C GLY A 69 0.55 -6.68 6.14
N VAL A 70 0.19 -7.48 5.13
CA VAL A 70 1.11 -8.35 4.40
C VAL A 70 1.83 -7.55 3.32
N LEU A 71 3.15 -7.77 3.24
CA LEU A 71 4.00 -7.18 2.22
C LEU A 71 4.06 -8.10 1.00
N LEU A 72 3.63 -7.59 -0.15
CA LEU A 72 3.65 -8.26 -1.44
C LEU A 72 4.40 -7.40 -2.47
N ARG A 73 4.63 -7.96 -3.65
CA ARG A 73 5.18 -7.23 -4.79
C ARG A 73 4.44 -7.58 -6.07
N MET A 74 4.25 -6.58 -6.92
CA MET A 74 3.89 -6.75 -8.31
C MET A 74 4.93 -6.11 -9.25
N PRO A 75 5.07 -6.57 -10.51
CA PRO A 75 5.98 -5.98 -11.46
C PRO A 75 5.33 -4.76 -12.11
N ARG A 76 6.16 -3.84 -12.61
CA ARG A 76 5.69 -2.83 -13.56
C ARG A 76 5.32 -3.51 -14.86
N SER A 77 4.07 -3.39 -15.29
CA SER A 77 3.52 -4.04 -16.48
C SER A 77 2.40 -3.20 -17.09
N SER A 78 2.22 -3.29 -18.41
CA SER A 78 1.07 -2.72 -19.10
C SER A 78 -0.23 -3.48 -18.83
N CYS A 79 -0.15 -4.70 -18.28
CA CYS A 79 -1.31 -5.49 -17.87
C CYS A 79 -2.08 -4.78 -16.75
N LYS A 80 -3.40 -4.69 -16.91
CA LYS A 80 -4.30 -4.20 -15.87
C LYS A 80 -4.50 -5.28 -14.82
N VAL A 81 -4.19 -4.92 -13.57
CA VAL A 81 -4.29 -5.82 -12.42
C VAL A 81 -5.30 -5.26 -11.44
N LEU A 82 -6.15 -6.14 -10.90
CA LEU A 82 -7.14 -5.80 -9.89
C LEU A 82 -6.47 -5.64 -8.52
N LEU A 83 -6.43 -4.41 -8.01
CA LEU A 83 -5.94 -4.13 -6.67
C LEU A 83 -6.98 -4.51 -5.62
N ALA A 84 -8.19 -3.95 -5.73
CA ALA A 84 -9.29 -4.24 -4.82
C ALA A 84 -10.63 -4.12 -5.56
N SER A 85 -11.58 -4.99 -5.26
CA SER A 85 -12.97 -4.85 -5.63
C SER A 85 -13.89 -5.28 -4.51
N VAL A 86 -15.10 -4.72 -4.52
CA VAL A 86 -16.27 -5.31 -3.91
C VAL A 86 -17.16 -5.76 -5.07
N PRO A 87 -17.45 -7.08 -5.19
CA PRO A 87 -18.21 -7.62 -6.31
C PRO A 87 -19.47 -6.81 -6.62
N ASP A 88 -19.70 -6.51 -7.90
CA ASP A 88 -20.84 -5.75 -8.43
C ASP A 88 -21.00 -4.29 -7.93
N VAL A 89 -20.09 -3.79 -7.09
CA VAL A 89 -20.19 -2.46 -6.49
C VAL A 89 -19.08 -1.53 -6.96
N VAL A 90 -17.82 -1.90 -6.70
CA VAL A 90 -16.66 -1.06 -7.03
C VAL A 90 -15.43 -1.91 -7.32
N SER A 91 -14.61 -1.51 -8.28
CA SER A 91 -13.31 -2.12 -8.57
C SER A 91 -12.24 -1.08 -8.85
N VAL A 92 -11.02 -1.38 -8.39
CA VAL A 92 -9.83 -0.54 -8.52
C VAL A 92 -8.75 -1.34 -9.24
N TYR A 93 -8.34 -0.84 -10.40
CA TYR A 93 -7.29 -1.45 -11.21
C TYR A 93 -6.07 -0.52 -11.29
N MET A 94 -4.91 -1.13 -11.52
CA MET A 94 -3.66 -0.41 -11.78
C MET A 94 -2.90 -1.06 -12.92
N SER A 95 -2.23 -0.24 -13.73
CA SER A 95 -1.29 -0.68 -14.76
C SER A 95 -0.20 0.38 -14.99
N HIS A 96 0.80 0.03 -15.78
CA HIS A 96 1.87 0.90 -16.24
C HIS A 96 1.88 0.91 -17.77
N PRO A 97 1.11 1.80 -18.42
CA PRO A 97 1.08 1.90 -19.89
C PRO A 97 2.46 2.14 -20.51
N GLN A 98 3.35 2.82 -19.76
CA GLN A 98 4.74 3.06 -20.14
C GLN A 98 5.68 2.43 -19.10
N PRO A 99 6.76 1.73 -19.51
CA PRO A 99 7.68 1.06 -18.58
C PRO A 99 8.26 1.96 -17.51
N SER A 100 8.55 3.23 -17.83
CA SER A 100 9.14 4.23 -16.92
C SER A 100 8.16 5.31 -16.45
N GLY A 101 6.89 5.24 -16.85
CA GLY A 101 5.88 6.25 -16.52
C GLY A 101 5.26 6.08 -15.13
N ALA A 102 4.51 7.08 -14.67
CA ALA A 102 3.62 6.91 -13.52
C ALA A 102 2.51 5.88 -13.84
N PRO A 103 1.85 5.30 -12.82
CA PRO A 103 0.78 4.35 -13.05
C PRO A 103 -0.46 5.00 -13.67
N GLU A 104 -1.25 4.20 -14.38
CA GLU A 104 -2.65 4.47 -14.64
C GLU A 104 -3.48 3.75 -13.57
N VAL A 105 -4.41 4.45 -12.93
CA VAL A 105 -5.30 3.89 -11.91
C VAL A 105 -6.74 4.09 -12.33
N THR A 106 -7.52 3.03 -12.35
CA THR A 106 -8.94 3.07 -12.73
C THR A 106 -9.81 2.71 -11.53
N LEU A 107 -10.81 3.54 -11.23
CA LEU A 107 -11.90 3.21 -10.31
C LEU A 107 -13.20 3.10 -11.10
N GLN A 108 -13.81 1.93 -11.06
CA GLN A 108 -15.13 1.66 -11.63
C GLN A 108 -16.12 1.46 -10.48
N ALA A 109 -17.08 2.37 -10.32
CA ALA A 109 -18.15 2.26 -9.31
C ALA A 109 -19.51 2.45 -9.99
N GLY A 110 -20.33 1.39 -9.99
CA GLY A 110 -21.57 1.36 -10.78
C GLY A 110 -21.33 1.73 -12.24
N SER A 111 -22.04 2.76 -12.73
CA SER A 111 -21.90 3.29 -14.09
C SER A 111 -20.74 4.29 -14.27
N THR A 112 -20.04 4.67 -13.20
CA THR A 112 -18.98 5.68 -13.24
C THR A 112 -17.62 5.01 -13.36
N LYS A 113 -16.92 5.31 -14.47
CA LYS A 113 -15.54 4.92 -14.72
C LYS A 113 -14.64 6.14 -14.64
N ALA A 114 -13.82 6.23 -13.60
CA ALA A 114 -12.81 7.26 -13.44
C ALA A 114 -11.41 6.68 -13.67
N ILE A 115 -10.60 7.36 -14.48
CA ILE A 115 -9.25 6.93 -14.87
C ILE A 115 -8.29 8.06 -14.54
N ILE A 116 -7.33 7.81 -13.66
CA ILE A 116 -6.18 8.68 -13.40
C ILE A 116 -5.07 8.26 -14.37
N LYS A 117 -4.70 9.15 -15.28
CA LYS A 117 -3.63 8.92 -16.26
C LYS A 117 -2.25 9.19 -15.64
N PRO A 118 -1.15 8.68 -16.25
CA PRO A 118 0.22 8.93 -15.78
C PRO A 118 0.62 10.41 -15.65
N ASN A 119 -0.05 11.31 -16.39
CA ASN A 119 0.20 12.75 -16.33
C ASN A 119 -0.66 13.48 -15.28
N MET A 120 -1.38 12.76 -14.41
CA MET A 120 -2.33 13.27 -13.41
C MET A 120 -3.65 13.83 -13.97
N GLU A 121 -3.87 13.75 -15.28
CA GLU A 121 -5.19 14.05 -15.84
C GLU A 121 -6.18 12.95 -15.45
N VAL A 122 -7.43 13.35 -15.22
CA VAL A 122 -8.49 12.43 -14.85
C VAL A 122 -9.57 12.47 -15.92
N ASP A 123 -9.91 11.29 -16.44
CA ASP A 123 -11.06 11.10 -17.31
C ASP A 123 -12.16 10.37 -16.54
N VAL A 124 -13.38 10.91 -16.57
CA VAL A 124 -14.57 10.28 -16.03
C VAL A 124 -15.57 10.02 -17.14
N ASN A 125 -15.91 8.76 -17.39
CA ASN A 125 -16.79 8.32 -18.48
C ASN A 125 -16.37 8.89 -19.86
N GLY A 126 -15.06 8.99 -20.09
CA GLY A 126 -14.48 9.50 -21.34
C GLY A 126 -14.40 11.03 -21.45
N ARG A 127 -14.73 11.78 -20.40
CA ARG A 127 -14.59 13.24 -20.34
C ARG A 127 -13.53 13.64 -19.33
N GLN A 128 -12.62 14.53 -19.72
CA GLN A 128 -11.62 15.07 -18.82
C GLN A 128 -12.27 15.97 -17.75
N VAL A 129 -11.80 15.85 -16.51
CA VAL A 129 -12.32 16.58 -15.35
C VAL A 129 -11.22 17.30 -14.60
N HIS A 130 -11.58 18.37 -13.90
CA HIS A 130 -10.63 19.22 -13.16
C HIS A 130 -11.21 19.67 -11.82
N GLY A 131 -10.33 19.96 -10.86
CA GLY A 131 -10.73 20.40 -9.53
C GLY A 131 -11.56 19.35 -8.79
N ARG A 132 -12.49 19.81 -7.95
CA ARG A 132 -13.37 18.94 -7.16
C ARG A 132 -14.76 18.85 -7.79
N GLN A 133 -15.22 17.63 -8.05
CA GLN A 133 -16.55 17.37 -8.58
C GLN A 133 -17.09 16.01 -8.14
N THR A 134 -18.40 15.83 -8.24
CA THR A 134 -19.07 14.56 -7.95
C THR A 134 -19.76 14.06 -9.20
N VAL A 135 -19.51 12.82 -9.59
CA VAL A 135 -20.12 12.16 -10.74
C VAL A 135 -20.66 10.81 -10.27
N GLY A 136 -21.99 10.65 -10.30
CA GLY A 136 -22.64 9.51 -9.64
C GLY A 136 -22.29 9.47 -8.16
N ASP A 137 -21.85 8.30 -7.68
CA ASP A 137 -21.43 8.09 -6.29
C ASP A 137 -19.93 8.34 -6.08
N VAL A 138 -19.21 8.87 -7.08
CA VAL A 138 -17.77 9.11 -7.01
C VAL A 138 -17.50 10.59 -6.83
N VAL A 139 -16.80 10.94 -5.75
CA VAL A 139 -16.21 12.26 -5.54
C VAL A 139 -14.79 12.24 -6.12
N ILE A 140 -14.51 13.16 -7.02
CA ILE A 140 -13.22 13.34 -7.68
C ILE A 140 -12.61 14.64 -7.18
N GLU A 141 -11.33 14.60 -6.81
CA GLU A 141 -10.53 15.79 -6.54
C GLU A 141 -9.21 15.70 -7.29
N VAL A 142 -9.00 16.62 -8.24
CA VAL A 142 -7.79 16.70 -9.04
C VAL A 142 -6.94 17.87 -8.57
N ASN A 143 -5.76 17.57 -8.01
CA ASN A 143 -4.75 18.53 -7.62
C ASN A 143 -3.43 18.21 -8.35
N PRO A 144 -2.56 19.21 -8.62
CA PRO A 144 -1.24 18.96 -9.23
C PRO A 144 -0.36 17.93 -8.51
N HIS A 145 -0.49 17.81 -7.18
CA HIS A 145 0.32 16.92 -6.35
C HIS A 145 -0.38 15.60 -6.01
N TYR A 146 -1.72 15.58 -6.00
CA TYR A 146 -2.49 14.38 -5.69
C TYR A 146 -3.83 14.32 -6.45
N VAL A 147 -4.33 13.12 -6.67
CA VAL A 147 -5.70 12.89 -7.17
C VAL A 147 -6.42 11.97 -6.21
N THR A 148 -7.66 12.29 -5.86
CA THR A 148 -8.54 11.40 -5.09
C THR A 148 -9.77 11.00 -5.89
N LEU A 149 -10.15 9.72 -5.78
CA LEU A 149 -11.39 9.15 -6.29
C LEU A 149 -12.06 8.42 -5.14
N VAL A 150 -13.20 8.91 -4.65
CA VAL A 150 -13.83 8.38 -3.43
C VAL A 150 -15.24 7.92 -3.75
N SER A 151 -15.51 6.63 -3.57
CA SER A 151 -16.86 6.06 -3.49
C SER A 151 -17.21 5.73 -2.03
N PRO A 152 -18.48 5.41 -1.71
CA PRO A 152 -18.87 5.02 -0.35
C PRO A 152 -18.14 3.77 0.20
N MET A 153 -17.65 2.91 -0.67
CA MET A 153 -17.08 1.60 -0.34
C MET A 153 -15.56 1.57 -0.41
N LEU A 154 -15.00 2.06 -1.53
CA LEU A 154 -13.56 2.18 -1.75
C LEU A 154 -13.19 3.60 -2.17
N GLY A 155 -12.04 4.08 -1.72
CA GLY A 155 -11.40 5.30 -2.18
C GLY A 155 -9.98 5.03 -2.68
N VAL A 156 -9.51 5.88 -3.60
CA VAL A 156 -8.16 5.87 -4.14
C VAL A 156 -7.57 7.25 -3.97
N GLN A 157 -6.32 7.34 -3.53
CA GLN A 157 -5.52 8.54 -3.53
C GLN A 157 -4.17 8.25 -4.19
N LEU A 158 -3.89 8.91 -5.31
CA LEU A 158 -2.59 8.88 -5.97
C LEU A 158 -1.81 10.13 -5.55
N MET A 159 -0.64 9.94 -4.94
CA MET A 159 0.26 11.00 -4.50
C MET A 159 1.51 10.98 -5.38
N LYS A 160 1.67 12.03 -6.19
CA LYS A 160 2.61 12.06 -7.31
C LYS A 160 4.06 12.05 -6.85
N GLU A 161 4.40 12.92 -5.89
CA GLU A 161 5.78 13.12 -5.43
C GLU A 161 6.24 11.96 -4.56
N GLU A 162 5.36 11.48 -3.69
CA GLU A 162 5.61 10.34 -2.80
C GLU A 162 5.61 8.99 -3.55
N ARG A 163 5.06 8.96 -4.77
CA ARG A 163 4.84 7.74 -5.58
C ARG A 163 4.07 6.68 -4.79
N VAL A 164 2.98 7.11 -4.16
CA VAL A 164 2.09 6.27 -3.35
C VAL A 164 0.71 6.22 -3.98
N VAL A 165 0.21 5.02 -4.21
CA VAL A 165 -1.23 4.77 -4.40
C VAL A 165 -1.78 4.23 -3.09
N MET A 166 -2.63 5.00 -2.44
CA MET A 166 -3.38 4.55 -1.27
C MET A 166 -4.78 4.13 -1.70
N VAL A 167 -5.19 2.93 -1.29
CA VAL A 167 -6.58 2.46 -1.43
C VAL A 167 -7.19 2.40 -0.04
N ASN A 168 -8.26 3.16 0.18
CA ASN A 168 -8.99 3.22 1.43
C ASN A 168 -10.24 2.33 1.33
N ALA A 169 -10.39 1.40 2.25
CA ALA A 169 -11.57 0.58 2.39
C ALA A 169 -12.44 1.08 3.54
N SER A 170 -13.72 1.27 3.25
CA SER A 170 -14.73 1.56 4.25
C SER A 170 -14.95 0.36 5.17
N THR A 171 -15.29 0.59 6.43
CA THR A 171 -15.60 -0.50 7.37
C THR A 171 -16.77 -1.38 6.88
N TRP A 172 -17.65 -0.83 6.04
CA TRP A 172 -18.77 -1.56 5.44
C TRP A 172 -18.37 -2.70 4.52
N VAL A 173 -17.12 -2.73 4.04
CA VAL A 173 -16.63 -3.75 3.09
C VAL A 173 -15.68 -4.76 3.74
N PHE A 174 -15.66 -4.82 5.08
CA PHE A 174 -14.89 -5.80 5.83
C PHE A 174 -15.22 -7.23 5.36
N ASN A 175 -14.19 -8.03 5.05
CA ASN A 175 -14.30 -9.39 4.48
C ASN A 175 -14.96 -9.48 3.08
N HIS A 176 -15.25 -8.35 2.45
CA HIS A 176 -15.89 -8.28 1.13
C HIS A 176 -14.95 -7.84 0.01
N THR A 177 -13.73 -7.40 0.33
CA THR A 177 -12.76 -7.02 -0.70
C THR A 177 -12.16 -8.25 -1.38
N ARG A 178 -11.82 -8.12 -2.67
CA ARG A 178 -11.12 -9.13 -3.48
C ARG A 178 -10.06 -8.45 -4.32
N GLY A 179 -8.96 -9.12 -4.61
CA GLY A 179 -7.84 -8.54 -5.37
C GLY A 179 -6.51 -8.66 -4.63
N LEU A 180 -5.47 -8.05 -5.20
CA LEU A 180 -4.12 -8.08 -4.63
C LEU A 180 -3.98 -7.45 -3.24
N LEU A 181 -4.92 -6.58 -2.83
CA LEU A 181 -4.88 -5.90 -1.55
C LEU A 181 -5.52 -6.70 -0.40
N GLY A 182 -6.00 -7.93 -0.68
CA GLY A 182 -6.48 -8.86 0.35
C GLY A 182 -8.00 -8.83 0.59
N LEU A 183 -8.43 -9.60 1.59
CA LEU A 183 -9.84 -9.74 1.98
C LEU A 183 -10.33 -8.66 2.94
N TYR A 184 -9.40 -7.92 3.55
CA TYR A 184 -9.70 -6.93 4.58
C TYR A 184 -10.54 -7.56 5.70
N ASP A 185 -10.00 -8.60 6.31
CA ASP A 185 -10.64 -9.38 7.38
C ASP A 185 -9.74 -9.55 8.63
N ASN A 186 -8.61 -8.85 8.66
CA ASN A 186 -7.54 -8.96 9.65
C ASN A 186 -6.82 -10.33 9.67
N GLU A 187 -6.94 -11.16 8.63
CA GLU A 187 -6.26 -12.45 8.53
C GLU A 187 -5.14 -12.44 7.47
N ARG A 188 -3.91 -12.21 7.94
CA ARG A 188 -2.71 -12.16 7.09
C ARG A 188 -2.46 -13.45 6.31
N ALA A 189 -2.92 -14.61 6.77
CA ALA A 189 -2.67 -15.89 6.12
C ALA A 189 -3.37 -16.03 4.76
N ASN A 190 -4.43 -15.26 4.50
CA ASN A 190 -5.22 -15.34 3.27
C ASN A 190 -4.94 -14.19 2.27
N ASP A 191 -4.08 -13.24 2.62
CA ASP A 191 -3.69 -12.12 1.72
C ASP A 191 -2.93 -12.56 0.46
N ARG A 192 -2.53 -13.84 0.38
CA ARG A 192 -1.95 -14.46 -0.81
C ARG A 192 -2.95 -15.34 -1.57
N MET A 193 -4.25 -15.16 -1.32
CA MET A 193 -5.29 -15.89 -2.02
C MET A 193 -5.43 -15.38 -3.46
N MET A 194 -5.45 -16.32 -4.41
CA MET A 194 -5.70 -16.08 -5.82
C MET A 194 -7.19 -15.88 -6.09
N SER A 195 -7.53 -15.40 -7.28
CA SER A 195 -8.93 -15.22 -7.72
C SER A 195 -9.79 -16.49 -7.69
N ASN A 196 -9.17 -17.68 -7.71
CA ASN A 196 -9.83 -18.98 -7.60
C ASN A 196 -10.04 -19.46 -6.15
N GLY A 197 -9.68 -18.65 -5.15
CA GLY A 197 -9.83 -18.97 -3.72
C GLY A 197 -8.71 -19.83 -3.13
N ARG A 198 -7.66 -20.18 -3.88
CA ARG A 198 -6.51 -20.93 -3.38
C ARG A 198 -5.35 -20.00 -3.06
N ASN A 199 -4.53 -20.33 -2.05
CA ASN A 199 -3.30 -19.59 -1.82
C ASN A 199 -2.30 -19.80 -2.96
N ALA A 200 -1.65 -18.70 -3.37
CA ALA A 200 -0.64 -18.71 -4.42
C ALA A 200 0.66 -19.39 -3.95
N SER A 201 1.27 -20.16 -4.85
CA SER A 201 2.62 -20.72 -4.67
C SER A 201 3.72 -19.69 -4.84
N SER A 202 3.48 -18.66 -5.65
CA SER A 202 4.44 -17.59 -5.93
C SER A 202 3.74 -16.24 -6.09
N LEU A 203 4.51 -15.14 -5.97
CA LEU A 203 3.97 -13.81 -6.25
C LEU A 203 3.54 -13.67 -7.72
N HIS A 204 4.21 -14.36 -8.63
CA HIS A 204 3.86 -14.33 -10.04
C HIS A 204 2.49 -14.96 -10.28
N ASP A 205 2.22 -16.13 -9.69
CA ASP A 205 0.90 -16.77 -9.76
C ASP A 205 -0.19 -15.88 -9.14
N LEU A 206 0.13 -15.23 -8.02
CA LEU A 206 -0.78 -14.31 -7.35
C LEU A 206 -1.17 -13.15 -8.26
N VAL A 207 -0.19 -12.42 -8.81
CA VAL A 207 -0.44 -11.28 -9.72
C VAL A 207 -1.17 -11.73 -10.99
N ASN A 208 -0.78 -12.87 -11.58
CA ASN A 208 -1.42 -13.43 -12.76
C ASN A 208 -2.90 -13.74 -12.53
N SER A 209 -3.23 -14.29 -11.35
CA SER A 209 -4.62 -14.64 -11.02
C SER A 209 -5.55 -13.43 -10.95
N TRP A 210 -5.02 -12.25 -10.68
CA TRP A 210 -5.78 -11.00 -10.50
C TRP A 210 -5.71 -10.05 -11.71
N GLN A 211 -5.18 -10.50 -12.85
CA GLN A 211 -5.19 -9.70 -14.07
C GLN A 211 -6.59 -9.62 -14.69
N GLU A 212 -6.91 -8.48 -15.30
CA GLU A 212 -8.14 -8.31 -16.08
C GLU A 212 -8.14 -9.20 -17.34
N ASN A 213 -6.98 -9.31 -18.00
CA ASN A 213 -6.79 -10.16 -19.17
C ASN A 213 -5.79 -11.29 -18.85
N PRO A 214 -6.22 -12.56 -18.72
CA PRO A 214 -5.34 -13.70 -18.43
C PRO A 214 -4.26 -13.95 -19.49
N SER A 215 -4.45 -13.46 -20.71
CA SER A 215 -3.48 -13.59 -21.81
C SER A 215 -2.40 -12.51 -21.79
N CYS A 216 -2.48 -11.55 -20.86
CA CYS A 216 -1.49 -10.49 -20.76
C CYS A 216 -0.21 -11.00 -20.08
N SER A 217 0.91 -10.89 -20.80
CA SER A 217 2.20 -11.39 -20.30
C SER A 217 2.81 -10.38 -19.33
N THR A 218 2.82 -10.71 -18.04
CA THR A 218 3.51 -9.93 -17.02
C THR A 218 4.96 -10.39 -16.85
N PRO A 219 5.89 -9.46 -16.55
CA PRO A 219 7.25 -9.81 -16.20
C PRO A 219 7.32 -10.75 -14.99
N GLN A 220 8.41 -11.51 -14.91
CA GLN A 220 8.71 -12.32 -13.73
C GLN A 220 8.92 -11.43 -12.51
N ILE A 221 8.40 -11.87 -11.36
CA ILE A 221 8.56 -11.17 -10.09
C ILE A 221 9.64 -11.90 -9.32
N THR A 222 10.83 -11.33 -9.28
CA THR A 222 11.92 -11.89 -8.48
C THR A 222 11.62 -11.62 -7.01
N PRO A 223 11.49 -12.66 -6.16
CA PRO A 223 11.45 -12.47 -4.72
C PRO A 223 12.72 -11.73 -4.28
N ILE A 224 12.62 -10.82 -3.31
CA ILE A 224 13.86 -10.39 -2.65
C ILE A 224 14.34 -11.56 -1.83
N ASP A 225 15.57 -11.99 -2.08
CA ASP A 225 16.31 -12.74 -1.10
C ASP A 225 17.00 -11.76 -0.14
N PRO A 226 16.58 -11.67 1.14
CA PRO A 226 17.19 -10.79 2.11
C PRO A 226 18.70 -11.04 2.28
N THR A 227 19.20 -12.23 1.94
CA THR A 227 20.64 -12.56 2.04
C THR A 227 21.48 -11.97 0.91
N HIS A 228 20.84 -11.50 -0.17
CA HIS A 228 21.49 -10.90 -1.32
C HIS A 228 21.41 -9.37 -1.35
N VAL A 229 20.78 -8.75 -0.34
CA VAL A 229 20.83 -7.29 -0.19
C VAL A 229 22.23 -6.91 0.30
N PRO A 230 22.98 -6.06 -0.43
CA PRO A 230 24.32 -5.72 0.02
C PRO A 230 24.27 -4.92 1.33
N VAL A 231 25.24 -5.17 2.20
CA VAL A 231 25.25 -4.66 3.59
C VAL A 231 25.20 -3.13 3.63
N LYS A 232 25.85 -2.47 2.68
CA LYS A 232 25.88 -1.01 2.57
C LYS A 232 24.48 -0.43 2.39
N GLU A 233 23.70 -0.97 1.46
CA GLU A 233 22.33 -0.56 1.17
C GLU A 233 21.43 -0.83 2.37
N SER A 234 21.57 -2.00 3.01
CA SER A 234 20.80 -2.32 4.23
C SER A 234 21.08 -1.34 5.37
N VAL A 235 22.35 -1.03 5.65
CA VAL A 235 22.73 -0.10 6.73
C VAL A 235 22.26 1.32 6.43
N LEU A 236 22.37 1.75 5.18
CA LEU A 236 21.90 3.07 4.76
C LEU A 236 20.38 3.19 4.92
N CYS A 237 19.60 2.23 4.42
CA CYS A 237 18.15 2.23 4.60
C CYS A 237 17.77 2.19 6.09
N ASP A 238 18.39 1.32 6.89
CA ASP A 238 18.13 1.27 8.34
C ASP A 238 18.38 2.63 9.01
N PHE A 239 19.48 3.31 8.65
CA PHE A 239 19.81 4.64 9.19
C PHE A 239 18.80 5.71 8.79
N LEU A 240 18.43 5.79 7.51
CA LEU A 240 17.48 6.77 6.99
C LEU A 240 16.12 6.67 7.70
N PHE A 241 15.57 5.46 7.80
CA PHE A 241 14.27 5.23 8.43
C PHE A 241 14.33 5.35 9.96
N PHE A 242 15.48 5.08 10.59
CA PHE A 242 15.67 5.30 12.03
C PHE A 242 15.46 6.76 12.44
N GLN A 243 15.90 7.72 11.62
CA GLN A 243 15.69 9.15 11.89
C GLN A 243 14.20 9.52 11.90
N MET A 244 13.38 8.70 11.27
CA MET A 244 11.95 8.94 11.07
C MET A 244 11.08 8.04 11.95
N LYS A 245 11.65 7.47 13.02
CA LYS A 245 10.94 6.67 14.03
C LYS A 245 9.61 7.25 14.51
N PRO A 246 9.46 8.57 14.76
CA PRO A 246 8.17 9.13 15.16
C PRO A 246 7.03 8.88 14.16
N CYS A 247 7.35 8.60 12.89
CA CYS A 247 6.38 8.30 11.85
C CYS A 247 5.78 6.90 11.94
N MET A 248 6.55 5.92 12.41
CA MET A 248 6.24 4.49 12.29
C MET A 248 4.88 4.07 12.87
N PRO A 249 4.40 4.66 13.99
CA PRO A 249 3.08 4.36 14.52
C PRO A 249 1.92 4.83 13.63
N VAL A 250 2.16 5.81 12.75
CA VAL A 250 1.15 6.44 11.88
C VAL A 250 1.23 5.86 10.47
N VAL A 251 2.44 5.69 9.95
CA VAL A 251 2.68 5.11 8.63
C VAL A 251 3.61 3.92 8.75
N SER A 252 3.14 2.77 8.27
CA SER A 252 3.97 1.57 8.15
C SER A 252 5.20 1.81 7.27
N PRO A 253 6.42 1.68 7.80
CA PRO A 253 7.64 1.86 7.02
C PRO A 253 7.94 0.65 6.11
N LYS A 254 7.24 -0.48 6.29
CA LYS A 254 7.53 -1.77 5.62
C LYS A 254 7.68 -1.65 4.10
N PRO A 255 6.70 -1.12 3.33
CA PRO A 255 6.81 -1.04 1.88
C PRO A 255 7.90 -0.05 1.42
N PHE A 256 8.13 1.03 2.17
CA PHE A 256 9.18 2.01 1.87
C PHE A 256 10.59 1.46 2.14
N ILE A 257 10.81 0.77 3.26
CA ILE A 257 12.08 0.09 3.54
C ILE A 257 12.35 -0.95 2.46
N GLN A 258 11.34 -1.75 2.11
CA GLN A 258 11.48 -2.76 1.05
C GLN A 258 11.88 -2.12 -0.29
N SER A 259 11.22 -1.02 -0.67
CA SER A 259 11.57 -0.24 -1.86
C SER A 259 13.02 0.30 -1.79
N CYS A 260 13.45 0.79 -0.63
CA CYS A 260 14.80 1.30 -0.40
C CYS A 260 15.89 0.23 -0.62
N LEU A 261 15.63 -1.02 -0.21
CA LEU A 261 16.60 -2.12 -0.34
C LEU A 261 16.77 -2.60 -1.78
N ILE A 262 15.79 -2.36 -2.66
CA ILE A 262 15.80 -2.82 -4.06
C ILE A 262 16.26 -1.72 -5.00
N GLN A 263 15.71 -0.52 -4.83
CA GLN A 263 15.91 0.57 -5.76
C GLN A 263 17.27 1.21 -5.51
N SER A 264 17.98 1.57 -6.58
CA SER A 264 19.28 2.24 -6.51
C SER A 264 19.19 3.72 -6.07
N ARG A 265 18.16 4.10 -5.31
CA ARG A 265 17.84 5.50 -4.92
C ARG A 265 17.26 5.60 -3.50
N PRO A 266 18.03 5.20 -2.47
CA PRO A 266 17.56 5.13 -1.08
C PRO A 266 17.07 6.49 -0.54
N PHE A 267 17.72 7.60 -0.94
CA PHE A 267 17.33 8.95 -0.50
C PHE A 267 15.98 9.40 -1.06
N GLU A 268 15.68 9.09 -2.33
CA GLU A 268 14.37 9.41 -2.93
C GLU A 268 13.24 8.68 -2.19
N VAL A 269 13.45 7.40 -1.85
CA VAL A 269 12.48 6.60 -1.11
C VAL A 269 12.30 7.11 0.32
N ALA A 270 13.39 7.48 1.01
CA ALA A 270 13.32 8.06 2.34
C ALA A 270 12.61 9.42 2.35
N HIS A 271 12.89 10.29 1.37
CA HIS A 271 12.18 11.55 1.19
C HIS A 271 10.68 11.33 0.91
N SER A 272 10.35 10.31 0.09
CA SER A 272 8.96 9.93 -0.18
C SER A 272 8.23 9.51 1.10
N TYR A 273 8.86 8.67 1.94
CA TYR A 273 8.32 8.30 3.25
C TYR A 273 8.15 9.54 4.14
N GLN A 274 9.07 10.50 4.09
CA GLN A 274 9.04 11.70 4.92
C GLN A 274 7.90 12.62 4.54
N SER A 275 7.76 12.89 3.24
CA SER A 275 6.69 13.73 2.71
C SER A 275 5.33 13.11 2.98
N PHE A 276 5.20 11.80 2.72
CA PHE A 276 3.98 11.07 3.04
C PHE A 276 3.67 11.09 4.55
N CYS A 277 4.68 11.00 5.41
CA CYS A 277 4.47 11.11 6.85
C CYS A 277 3.97 12.49 7.30
N ARG A 278 4.49 13.56 6.69
CA ARG A 278 4.05 14.93 6.96
C ARG A 278 2.60 15.13 6.55
N THR A 279 2.14 14.48 5.47
CA THR A 279 0.72 14.56 5.07
C THR A 279 -0.21 13.88 6.08
N GLN A 280 0.33 12.97 6.91
CA GLN A 280 -0.36 12.38 8.06
C GLN A 280 -0.21 13.20 9.35
N GLY A 281 0.34 14.42 9.29
CA GLY A 281 0.45 15.34 10.42
C GLY A 281 1.66 15.14 11.33
N VAL A 282 2.59 14.24 10.99
CA VAL A 282 3.82 14.04 11.77
C VAL A 282 4.88 15.04 11.34
N MET A 283 5.33 15.86 12.28
CA MET A 283 6.39 16.84 12.07
C MET A 283 7.73 16.30 12.57
N PHE A 284 8.80 16.62 11.84
CA PHE A 284 10.17 16.28 12.22
C PHE A 284 10.92 17.56 12.63
N PRO A 285 11.66 17.55 13.76
CA PRO A 285 12.52 18.67 14.12
C PRO A 285 13.71 18.71 13.15
N LEU A 286 13.77 19.74 12.29
CA LEU A 286 14.78 19.99 11.23
C LEU A 286 14.64 19.11 9.96
N SER A 287 15.20 19.61 8.85
CA SER A 287 15.29 18.81 7.62
C SER A 287 16.20 17.62 7.91
N ILE A 288 15.63 16.41 7.86
CA ILE A 288 16.36 15.14 8.03
C ILE A 288 17.36 14.92 6.86
N PHE A 289 17.35 15.83 5.88
CA PHE A 289 18.15 15.87 4.67
C PHE A 289 18.56 17.30 4.32
#